data_AF-A0A0X1RVW9-F1
#
_entry.id   AF-A0A0X1RVW9-F1
#
_cell.length_a   1.000
_cell.length_b   1.000
_cell.length_c   1.000
_cell.angle_alpha   90.00
_cell.angle_beta   90.00
_cell.angle_gamma   90.00
#
_symmetry.space_group_name_H-M   'P 1'
#
loop_
_entity.id
_entity.type
_entity.pdbx_description
1 polymer ?
#
loop_
_entity_poly.entity_id
_entity_poly.type
_entity_poly.pdbx_seq_one_letter_code
_entity_poly.pdbx_strand_id
1 'polypeptide(L)'
;MKKRWMIFISILVVIGIAAWNMYNQNQKQQKATEDILNHVQQVDEVTISNGEKSMTFKGKEATPFIESTPLVHIEKYERTDRNYFEKEPRFIVSYKVNGKTLYAVELLQLKKKLPNDRLNDFLMNEHLLVKWQGYPMMFSQHEAIQRLVDAFNAKEK
;
A
#
# COMPACT_ATOMS: atom_id res chain seq x y z
N MET A 1 32.40 36.13 -7.73
CA MET A 1 30.97 36.30 -7.36
C MET A 1 29.99 35.51 -8.23
N LYS A 2 30.22 35.34 -9.56
CA LYS A 2 29.32 34.61 -10.48
C LYS A 2 29.07 33.12 -10.16
N LYS A 3 30.10 32.38 -9.68
CA LYS A 3 29.97 30.95 -9.33
C LYS A 3 29.08 30.67 -8.10
N ARG A 4 29.11 31.53 -7.08
CA ARG A 4 28.28 31.38 -5.87
C ARG A 4 26.80 31.62 -6.18
N TRP A 5 26.50 32.62 -7.02
CA TRP A 5 25.13 32.92 -7.45
C TRP A 5 24.51 31.77 -8.28
N MET A 6 25.30 31.12 -9.15
CA MET A 6 24.86 29.93 -9.89
C MET A 6 24.53 28.73 -8.98
N ILE A 7 25.26 28.55 -7.87
CA ILE A 7 24.97 27.49 -6.88
C ILE A 7 23.65 27.76 -6.15
N PHE A 8 23.37 29.02 -5.78
CA PHE A 8 22.10 29.36 -5.14
C PHE A 8 20.90 29.17 -6.08
N ILE A 9 21.03 29.53 -7.36
CA ILE A 9 19.96 29.33 -8.35
C ILE A 9 19.67 27.84 -8.56
N SER A 10 20.70 27.00 -8.64
CA SER A 10 20.53 25.55 -8.83
C SER A 10 19.87 24.89 -7.62
N ILE A 11 20.20 25.30 -6.38
CA ILE A 11 19.53 24.82 -5.17
C ILE A 11 18.04 25.21 -5.16
N LEU A 12 17.69 26.45 -5.52
CA LEU A 12 16.30 26.90 -5.55
C LEU A 12 15.46 26.17 -6.60
N VAL A 13 16.03 25.85 -7.77
CA VAL A 13 15.36 25.05 -8.79
C VAL A 13 15.08 23.63 -8.29
N VAL A 14 16.05 23.00 -7.62
CA VAL A 14 15.86 21.66 -7.03
C VAL A 14 14.79 21.67 -5.93
N ILE A 15 14.79 22.68 -5.05
CA ILE A 15 13.76 22.84 -4.02
C ILE A 15 12.38 23.08 -4.64
N GLY A 16 12.30 23.92 -5.69
CA GLY A 16 11.05 24.17 -6.42
C GLY A 16 10.47 22.91 -7.06
N ILE A 17 11.30 22.09 -7.71
CA ILE A 17 10.89 20.80 -8.29
C ILE A 17 10.46 19.82 -7.18
N ALA A 18 11.19 19.77 -6.06
CA ALA A 18 10.85 18.92 -4.93
C ALA A 18 9.51 19.32 -4.29
N ALA A 19 9.27 20.62 -4.09
CA ALA A 19 8.03 21.15 -3.55
C ALA A 19 6.84 20.89 -4.49
N TRP A 20 7.01 21.07 -5.80
CA TRP A 20 6.00 20.78 -6.80
C TRP A 20 5.66 19.27 -6.86
N ASN A 21 6.67 18.41 -6.82
CA ASN A 21 6.48 16.97 -6.77
C ASN A 21 5.73 16.55 -5.49
N MET A 22 6.08 17.14 -4.35
CA MET A 22 5.40 16.88 -3.08
C MET A 22 3.93 17.37 -3.11
N TYR A 23 3.68 18.56 -3.66
CA TYR A 23 2.32 19.09 -3.81
C TYR A 23 1.45 18.22 -4.71
N ASN A 24 1.97 17.85 -5.89
CA ASN A 24 1.27 16.98 -6.83
C ASN A 24 1.05 15.57 -6.28
N GLN A 25 2.00 15.03 -5.53
CA GLN A 25 1.87 13.72 -4.89
C GLN A 25 0.78 13.75 -3.82
N ASN A 26 0.72 14.81 -3.00
CA ASN A 26 -0.34 14.98 -2.00
C ASN A 26 -1.72 15.09 -2.64
N GLN A 27 -1.86 15.89 -3.71
CA GLN A 27 -3.12 16.01 -4.46
C GLN A 27 -3.55 14.69 -5.10
N LYS A 28 -2.61 13.93 -5.69
CA LYS A 28 -2.89 12.60 -6.24
C LYS A 28 -3.31 11.61 -5.15
N GLN A 29 -2.63 11.61 -4.01
CA GLN A 29 -2.95 10.76 -2.88
C GLN A 29 -4.34 11.08 -2.29
N GLN A 30 -4.68 12.37 -2.14
CA GLN A 30 -6.00 12.79 -1.69
C GLN A 30 -7.09 12.29 -2.63
N LYS A 31 -6.92 12.51 -3.94
CA LYS A 31 -7.86 12.00 -4.96
C LYS A 31 -7.98 10.48 -4.92
N ALA A 32 -6.87 9.75 -4.78
CA ALA A 32 -6.90 8.30 -4.69
C ALA A 32 -7.59 7.81 -3.41
N THR A 33 -7.42 8.54 -2.30
CA THR A 33 -8.11 8.25 -1.02
C THR A 33 -9.61 8.46 -1.18
N GLU A 34 -10.04 9.59 -1.75
CA GLU A 34 -11.43 9.89 -2.04
C GLU A 34 -12.04 8.84 -2.98
N ASP A 35 -11.31 8.45 -4.03
CA ASP A 35 -11.78 7.45 -5.00
C ASP A 35 -12.01 6.09 -4.34
N ILE A 36 -11.08 5.65 -3.47
CA ILE A 36 -11.27 4.42 -2.67
C ILE A 36 -12.50 4.55 -1.78
N LEU A 37 -12.65 5.63 -1.02
CA LEU A 37 -13.77 5.79 -0.09
C LEU A 37 -15.13 5.81 -0.81
N ASN A 38 -15.19 6.39 -2.01
CA ASN A 38 -16.43 6.50 -2.79
C ASN A 38 -16.79 5.19 -3.52
N HIS A 39 -15.81 4.37 -3.89
CA HIS A 39 -16.01 3.21 -4.76
C HIS A 39 -15.67 1.86 -4.13
N VAL A 40 -15.18 1.80 -2.88
CA VAL A 40 -14.81 0.52 -2.24
C VAL A 40 -15.99 -0.45 -2.15
N GLN A 41 -17.21 0.06 -1.91
CA GLN A 41 -18.44 -0.75 -1.84
C GLN A 41 -18.87 -1.28 -3.22
N GLN A 42 -18.27 -0.78 -4.30
CA GLN A 42 -18.52 -1.22 -5.67
C GLN A 42 -17.48 -2.24 -6.15
N VAL A 43 -16.50 -2.60 -5.31
CA VAL A 43 -15.50 -3.61 -5.64
C VAL A 43 -16.20 -4.93 -5.94
N ASP A 44 -16.00 -5.42 -7.15
CA ASP A 44 -16.62 -6.64 -7.68
C ASP A 44 -15.61 -7.76 -7.91
N GLU A 45 -14.31 -7.45 -7.82
CA GLU A 45 -13.24 -8.41 -8.01
C GLU A 45 -12.07 -8.13 -7.05
N VAL A 46 -11.61 -9.18 -6.38
CA VAL A 46 -10.40 -9.16 -5.53
C VAL A 46 -9.44 -10.22 -6.05
N THR A 47 -8.20 -9.82 -6.30
CA THR A 47 -7.14 -10.72 -6.78
C THR A 47 -5.98 -10.73 -5.79
N ILE A 48 -5.49 -11.90 -5.43
CA ILE A 48 -4.27 -12.09 -4.64
C ILE A 48 -3.24 -12.88 -5.44
N SER A 49 -1.98 -12.45 -5.42
CA SER A 49 -0.87 -13.12 -6.08
C SER A 49 0.37 -13.15 -5.20
N ASN A 50 1.16 -14.23 -5.27
CA ASN A 50 2.48 -14.35 -4.64
C ASN A 50 3.63 -14.30 -5.68
N GLY A 51 3.35 -13.86 -6.90
CA GLY A 51 4.29 -13.83 -8.01
C GLY A 51 4.31 -15.11 -8.86
N GLU A 52 4.09 -16.28 -8.25
CA GLU A 52 4.03 -17.56 -8.97
C GLU A 52 2.60 -17.95 -9.35
N LYS A 53 1.67 -17.71 -8.43
CA LYS A 53 0.25 -18.03 -8.58
C LYS A 53 -0.60 -16.80 -8.32
N SER A 54 -1.79 -16.80 -8.90
CA SER A 54 -2.79 -15.76 -8.72
C SER A 54 -4.16 -16.40 -8.52
N MET A 55 -4.97 -15.84 -7.64
CA MET A 55 -6.35 -16.25 -7.42
C MET A 55 -7.25 -15.02 -7.49
N THR A 56 -8.36 -15.17 -8.22
CA THR A 56 -9.34 -14.12 -8.43
C THR A 56 -10.68 -14.56 -7.86
N PHE A 57 -11.27 -13.70 -7.04
CA PHE A 57 -12.62 -13.83 -6.50
C PHE A 57 -13.51 -12.77 -7.14
N LYS A 58 -14.73 -13.12 -7.54
CA LYS A 58 -15.66 -12.21 -8.24
C LYS A 58 -17.05 -12.18 -7.61
N GLY A 59 -17.72 -11.04 -7.73
CA GLY A 59 -19.08 -10.83 -7.23
C GLY A 59 -19.21 -11.19 -5.76
N LYS A 60 -20.15 -12.09 -5.43
CA LYS A 60 -20.41 -12.52 -4.05
C LYS A 60 -19.22 -13.22 -3.39
N GLU A 61 -18.34 -13.84 -4.16
CA GLU A 61 -17.14 -14.50 -3.62
C GLU A 61 -16.07 -13.49 -3.17
N ALA A 62 -16.09 -12.27 -3.73
CA ALA A 62 -15.15 -11.21 -3.36
C ALA A 62 -15.58 -10.49 -2.08
N THR A 63 -16.89 -10.41 -1.80
CA THR A 63 -17.47 -9.67 -0.67
C THR A 63 -16.81 -9.93 0.68
N PRO A 64 -16.49 -11.17 1.07
CA PRO A 64 -15.83 -11.42 2.35
C PRO A 64 -14.45 -10.74 2.48
N PHE A 65 -13.77 -10.44 1.37
CA PHE A 65 -12.41 -9.91 1.35
C PHE A 65 -12.35 -8.39 1.18
N ILE A 66 -13.48 -7.70 1.19
CA ILE A 66 -13.56 -6.25 1.03
C ILE A 66 -13.75 -5.61 2.40
N GLU A 67 -12.81 -4.76 2.81
CA GLU A 67 -12.99 -3.90 3.98
C GLU A 67 -13.95 -2.76 3.64
N SER A 68 -14.90 -2.47 4.52
CA SER A 68 -15.81 -1.34 4.30
C SER A 68 -15.12 0.02 4.40
N THR A 69 -14.01 0.08 5.15
CA THR A 69 -13.23 1.28 5.43
C THR A 69 -11.73 0.97 5.36
N PRO A 70 -11.16 0.63 4.19
CA PRO A 70 -9.77 0.14 4.09
C PRO A 70 -8.69 1.15 4.54
N LEU A 71 -9.08 2.39 4.86
CA LEU A 71 -8.20 3.52 5.20
C LEU A 71 -8.47 4.10 6.61
N VAL A 72 -9.03 3.32 7.57
CA VAL A 72 -9.38 3.84 8.92
C VAL A 72 -8.20 4.53 9.60
N HIS A 73 -7.03 3.88 9.59
CA HIS A 73 -5.81 4.45 10.14
C HIS A 73 -4.66 4.17 9.19
N ILE A 74 -4.14 5.25 8.61
CA ILE A 74 -3.04 5.27 7.66
C ILE A 74 -1.85 5.99 8.27
N GLU A 75 -0.68 5.37 8.19
CA GLU A 75 0.57 5.95 8.69
C GLU A 75 1.60 5.96 7.56
N LYS A 76 2.49 6.95 7.59
CA LYS A 76 3.52 7.08 6.58
C LYS A 76 4.53 5.93 6.69
N TYR A 77 4.77 5.26 5.57
CA TYR A 77 5.85 4.29 5.43
C TYR A 77 7.17 5.02 5.16
N GLU A 78 8.11 4.94 6.10
CA GLU A 78 9.40 5.61 5.98
C GLU A 78 10.44 4.74 5.27
N ARG A 79 11.44 5.39 4.67
CA ARG A 79 12.55 4.68 4.01
C ARG A 79 13.32 3.79 4.97
N THR A 80 13.39 4.17 6.24
CA THR A 80 14.03 3.41 7.34
C THR A 80 13.29 2.12 7.64
N ASP A 81 11.96 2.08 7.50
CA ASP A 81 11.13 0.90 7.75
C ASP A 81 11.44 -0.24 6.79
N ARG A 82 11.75 0.10 5.53
CA ARG A 82 12.13 -0.86 4.48
C ARG A 82 13.26 -1.79 4.88
N ASN A 83 14.14 -1.36 5.78
CA ASN A 83 15.24 -2.20 6.22
C ASN A 83 14.78 -3.41 7.05
N TYR A 84 13.57 -3.42 7.61
CA TYR A 84 13.03 -4.50 8.44
C TYR A 84 12.23 -5.54 7.66
N PHE A 85 11.91 -5.25 6.40
CA PHE A 85 11.10 -6.12 5.55
C PHE A 85 11.90 -6.66 4.36
N GLU A 86 11.39 -7.74 3.77
CA GLU A 86 11.83 -8.25 2.48
C GLU A 86 11.65 -7.19 1.39
N LYS A 87 12.48 -7.30 0.35
CA LYS A 87 12.48 -6.34 -0.76
C LYS A 87 11.24 -6.56 -1.63
N GLU A 88 11.00 -7.80 -2.00
CA GLU A 88 9.83 -8.14 -2.80
C GLU A 88 8.65 -8.41 -1.86
N PRO A 89 7.42 -8.01 -2.23
CA PRO A 89 6.24 -8.35 -1.47
C PRO A 89 6.00 -9.86 -1.53
N ARG A 90 5.60 -10.45 -0.39
CA ARG A 90 5.18 -11.85 -0.34
C ARG A 90 3.85 -12.05 -1.05
N PHE A 91 2.96 -11.05 -0.95
CA PHE A 91 1.70 -11.03 -1.70
C PHE A 91 1.41 -9.63 -2.24
N ILE A 92 0.71 -9.59 -3.37
CA ILE A 92 0.07 -8.40 -3.90
C ILE A 92 -1.43 -8.68 -3.95
N VAL A 93 -2.22 -7.79 -3.35
CA VAL A 93 -3.69 -7.85 -3.39
C VAL A 93 -4.21 -6.66 -4.17
N SER A 94 -5.04 -6.90 -5.18
CA SER A 94 -5.67 -5.88 -6.02
C SER A 94 -7.18 -5.92 -5.88
N TYR A 95 -7.77 -4.75 -5.64
CA TYR A 95 -9.21 -4.53 -5.55
C TYR A 95 -9.67 -3.82 -6.82
N LYS A 96 -10.69 -4.35 -7.49
CA LYS A 96 -11.13 -3.86 -8.78
C LYS A 96 -12.63 -3.57 -8.79
N VAL A 97 -13.00 -2.61 -9.63
CA VAL A 97 -14.37 -2.26 -9.97
C VAL A 97 -14.49 -2.37 -11.48
N ASN A 98 -15.38 -3.25 -11.98
CA ASN A 98 -15.60 -3.46 -13.41
C ASN A 98 -14.30 -3.74 -14.18
N GLY A 99 -13.43 -4.58 -13.59
CA GLY A 99 -12.14 -4.98 -14.18
C GLY A 99 -11.02 -3.93 -14.09
N LYS A 100 -11.26 -2.74 -13.54
CA LYS A 100 -10.25 -1.71 -13.31
C LYS A 100 -9.79 -1.71 -11.86
N THR A 101 -8.48 -1.67 -11.62
CA THR A 101 -7.92 -1.58 -10.27
C THR A 101 -8.28 -0.24 -9.63
N LEU A 102 -9.04 -0.31 -8.53
CA LEU A 102 -9.32 0.81 -7.65
C LEU A 102 -8.11 1.10 -6.77
N TYR A 103 -7.59 0.06 -6.09
CA TYR A 103 -6.34 0.14 -5.35
C TYR A 103 -5.69 -1.25 -5.21
N ALA A 104 -4.42 -1.25 -4.82
CA ALA A 104 -3.67 -2.46 -4.53
C ALA A 104 -2.79 -2.29 -3.31
N VAL A 105 -2.53 -3.38 -2.61
CA VAL A 105 -1.65 -3.42 -1.44
C VAL A 105 -0.56 -4.46 -1.62
N GLU A 106 0.61 -4.15 -1.07
CA GLU A 106 1.79 -5.00 -0.99
C GLU A 106 1.89 -5.53 0.44
N LEU A 107 1.96 -6.85 0.60
CA LEU A 107 2.19 -7.49 1.89
C LEU A 107 3.68 -7.80 2.01
N LEU A 108 4.38 -7.02 2.83
CA LEU A 108 5.83 -7.14 3.01
C LEU A 108 6.14 -8.05 4.20
N GLN A 109 6.94 -9.09 3.95
CA GLN A 109 7.37 -10.04 4.99
C GLN A 109 8.44 -9.42 5.88
N LEU A 110 8.26 -9.54 7.20
CA LEU A 110 9.25 -9.14 8.18
C LEU A 110 10.47 -10.08 8.10
N LYS A 111 11.67 -9.51 7.98
CA LYS A 111 12.93 -10.28 7.90
C LYS A 111 13.81 -10.17 9.16
N LYS A 112 13.56 -9.17 10.01
CA LYS A 112 14.27 -8.97 11.28
C LYS A 112 13.37 -8.27 12.29
N LYS A 113 13.70 -8.42 13.57
CA LYS A 113 12.96 -7.79 14.68
C LYS A 113 12.84 -6.27 14.49
N LEU A 114 11.64 -5.75 14.78
CA LEU A 114 11.37 -4.32 14.78
C LEU A 114 12.09 -3.61 15.94
N PRO A 115 12.53 -2.37 15.75
CA PRO A 115 13.28 -1.62 16.76
C PRO A 115 12.35 -0.97 17.80
N ASN A 116 11.06 -0.81 17.49
CA ASN A 116 10.05 -0.16 18.29
C ASN A 116 8.65 -0.68 17.92
N ASP A 117 7.66 -0.30 18.72
CA ASP A 117 6.29 -0.77 18.57
C ASP A 117 5.47 0.03 17.54
N ARG A 118 6.04 1.07 16.90
CA ARG A 118 5.32 1.94 15.95
C ARG A 118 4.63 1.14 14.84
N LEU A 119 5.31 0.09 14.36
CA LEU A 119 4.82 -0.71 13.24
C LEU A 119 3.93 -1.87 13.68
N ASN A 120 3.82 -2.17 14.98
CA ASN A 120 3.08 -3.34 15.46
C ASN A 120 1.60 -3.28 15.08
N ASP A 121 1.00 -2.09 15.16
CA ASP A 121 -0.41 -1.85 14.79
C ASP A 121 -0.69 -1.99 13.27
N PHE A 122 0.37 -2.11 12.46
CA PHE A 122 0.31 -2.27 11.00
C PHE A 122 0.80 -3.65 10.53
N LEU A 123 1.15 -4.53 11.49
CA LEU A 123 1.52 -5.90 11.22
C LEU A 123 0.30 -6.82 11.29
N MET A 124 -0.01 -7.43 10.16
CA MET A 124 -0.88 -8.59 10.07
C MET A 124 -0.10 -9.86 10.45
N ASN A 125 -0.67 -10.66 11.35
CA ASN A 125 -0.06 -11.90 11.87
C ASN A 125 1.39 -11.73 12.35
N GLU A 126 1.71 -10.61 12.99
CA GLU A 126 3.03 -10.30 13.56
C GLU A 126 4.19 -10.21 12.54
N HIS A 127 3.95 -10.45 11.25
CA HIS A 127 5.00 -10.69 10.28
C HIS A 127 4.74 -10.10 8.89
N LEU A 128 3.54 -9.63 8.58
CA LEU A 128 3.20 -9.05 7.28
C LEU A 128 2.74 -7.60 7.44
N LEU A 129 3.49 -6.67 6.84
CA LEU A 129 3.08 -5.27 6.78
C LEU A 129 2.23 -5.03 5.54
N VAL A 130 1.05 -4.42 5.70
CA VAL A 130 0.20 -4.03 4.56
C VAL A 130 0.53 -2.61 4.14
N LYS A 131 1.18 -2.47 2.98
CA LYS A 131 1.58 -1.20 2.40
C LYS A 131 0.74 -0.88 1.17
N TRP A 132 0.28 0.35 1.02
CA TRP A 132 -0.38 0.81 -0.20
C TRP A 132 0.61 0.78 -1.38
N GLN A 133 0.24 0.11 -2.47
CA GLN A 133 1.03 0.14 -3.68
C GLN A 133 1.01 1.54 -4.32
N GLY A 134 2.18 2.03 -4.72
CA GLY A 134 2.33 3.36 -5.33
C GLY A 134 2.37 4.55 -4.35
N TYR A 135 2.05 4.33 -3.07
CA TYR A 135 2.07 5.38 -2.04
C TYR A 135 2.93 4.97 -0.83
N PRO A 136 3.60 5.92 -0.15
CA PRO A 136 4.39 5.65 1.05
C PRO A 136 3.46 5.61 2.28
N MET A 137 2.43 4.77 2.25
CA MET A 137 1.41 4.66 3.30
C MET A 137 1.19 3.20 3.69
N MET A 138 0.95 2.95 4.97
CA MET A 138 0.62 1.64 5.54
C MET A 138 -0.82 1.66 6.03
N PHE A 139 -1.48 0.50 5.97
CA PHE A 139 -2.81 0.30 6.51
C PHE A 139 -2.71 -0.53 7.79
N SER A 140 -3.66 -0.39 8.71
CA SER A 140 -3.71 -1.11 10.00
C SER A 140 -4.86 -2.12 10.08
N GLN A 141 -5.89 -1.95 9.24
CA GLN A 141 -7.00 -2.89 9.16
C GLN A 141 -6.65 -4.02 8.21
N HIS A 142 -6.73 -5.26 8.72
CA HIS A 142 -6.17 -6.42 8.03
C HIS A 142 -7.09 -7.64 8.01
N GLU A 143 -8.26 -7.65 8.65
CA GLU A 143 -9.05 -8.87 8.83
C GLU A 143 -9.52 -9.50 7.51
N ALA A 144 -9.95 -8.68 6.55
CA ALA A 144 -10.36 -9.17 5.24
C ALA A 144 -9.16 -9.65 4.40
N ILE A 145 -8.02 -8.95 4.51
CA ILE A 145 -6.75 -9.35 3.87
C ILE A 145 -6.24 -10.66 4.48
N GLN A 146 -6.36 -10.82 5.79
CA GLN A 146 -5.96 -12.01 6.52
C GLN A 146 -6.78 -13.21 6.05
N ARG A 147 -8.11 -13.08 6.01
CA ARG A 147 -9.01 -14.10 5.45
C ARG A 147 -8.67 -14.44 4.00
N LEU A 148 -8.27 -13.46 3.19
CA LEU A 148 -7.86 -13.68 1.81
C LEU A 148 -6.56 -14.48 1.70
N VAL A 149 -5.55 -14.14 2.51
CA VAL A 149 -4.28 -14.88 2.58
C VAL A 149 -4.53 -16.31 3.06
N ASP A 150 -5.38 -16.51 4.07
CA ASP A 150 -5.74 -17.84 4.55
C ASP A 150 -6.46 -18.67 3.49
N ALA A 151 -7.40 -18.07 2.76
CA ALA A 151 -8.09 -18.72 1.64
C ALA A 151 -7.12 -19.10 0.50
N PHE A 152 -6.14 -18.25 0.21
CA PHE A 152 -5.11 -18.53 -0.79
C PHE A 152 -4.23 -19.70 -0.35
N ASN A 153 -3.71 -19.69 0.88
CA ASN A 153 -2.83 -20.73 1.42
C ASN A 153 -3.57 -22.06 1.61
N ALA A 154 -4.85 -22.06 1.98
CA ALA A 154 -5.64 -23.28 2.18
C ALA A 154 -5.82 -24.09 0.89
N LYS A 155 -5.88 -23.41 -0.26
CA LYS A 155 -5.94 -24.04 -1.58
C LYS A 155 -4.57 -24.52 -2.11
N GLU A 156 -3.48 -24.24 -1.39
CA GLU A 156 -2.16 -24.79 -1.69
C GLU A 156 -1.89 -26.15 -1.05
N LYS A 157 -2.72 -26.55 -0.07
CA LYS A 157 -2.65 -27.86 0.60
C LYS A 157 -3.52 -28.88 -0.11
#